data_AF-A0A3C1GYZ5-F1
#
_entry.id   AF-A0A3C1GYZ5-F1
#
_cell.length_a   1.000
_cell.length_b   1.000
_cell.length_c   1.000
_cell.angle_alpha   90.00
_cell.angle_beta   90.00
_cell.angle_gamma   90.00
#
_symmetry.space_group_name_H-M   'P 1'
#
loop_
_entity.id
_entity.type
_entity.pdbx_description
1 polymer ?
#
loop_
_entity_poly.entity_id
_entity_poly.type
_entity_poly.pdbx_seq_one_letter_code
_entity_poly.pdbx_strand_id
1 'polypeptide(L)' 'MGTRSAIWLPFTNLRLIVLDEEHDNSYKQDVSPKYHCRDVAMERARHFHAKVVLGSATPSLDTYARAKKGVYELVEL' A
#
# COMPACT_ATOMS: atom_id res chain seq x y z
N MET A 1 -8.15 11.10 -3.45
CA MET A 1 -6.94 10.96 -4.29
C MET A 1 -5.88 11.87 -3.72
N GLY A 2 -4.64 11.41 -3.64
CA GLY A 2 -3.52 12.22 -3.17
C GLY A 2 -2.22 11.42 -3.21
N THR A 3 -1.10 12.09 -2.93
CA THR A 3 0.22 11.46 -2.86
C THR A 3 0.38 10.67 -1.55
N ARG A 4 1.61 10.33 -1.18
CA ARG A 4 1.95 9.58 0.05
C ARG A 4 1.27 10.10 1.32
N SER A 5 1.15 11.42 1.54
CA SER A 5 0.57 11.97 2.78
C SER A 5 -0.93 11.72 2.92
N ALA A 6 -1.64 11.46 1.82
CA ALA A 6 -3.07 11.15 1.83
C ALA A 6 -3.39 9.88 2.62
N ILE A 7 -2.39 9.03 2.86
CA ILE A 7 -2.52 7.84 3.71
C ILE A 7 -2.89 8.16 5.15
N TRP A 8 -2.84 9.43 5.57
CA TRP A 8 -3.22 9.89 6.92
C TRP A 8 -4.59 10.56 6.98
N LEU A 9 -5.30 10.70 5.85
CA LEU A 9 -6.61 11.34 5.84
C LEU A 9 -7.57 10.67 6.84
N PRO A 10 -8.36 11.46 7.59
CA PRO A 10 -9.31 10.92 8.55
C PRO A 10 -10.47 10.27 7.79
N PHE A 11 -10.75 9.01 8.10
CA PHE A 11 -11.88 8.27 7.56
C PHE A 11 -12.65 7.64 8.71
N THR A 12 -13.98 7.66 8.63
CA THR A 12 -14.86 6.96 9.59
C THR A 12 -15.23 5.56 9.11
N ASN A 13 -15.19 5.32 7.80
CA ASN A 13 -15.56 4.04 7.19
C ASN A 13 -14.69 3.75 5.95
N LEU A 14 -13.39 3.53 6.16
CA LEU A 14 -12.46 3.19 5.08
C LEU A 14 -12.67 1.72 4.66
N ARG A 15 -12.95 1.47 3.38
CA ARG A 15 -13.22 0.11 2.87
C ARG A 15 -12.20 -0.38 1.84
N LEU A 16 -11.49 0.54 1.19
CA LEU A 16 -10.51 0.23 0.16
C LEU A 16 -9.40 1.27 0.17
N ILE A 17 -8.16 0.81 0.01
CA ILE A 17 -6.98 1.63 -0.28
C ILE A 17 -6.38 1.08 -1.57
N VAL A 18 -6.11 1.96 -2.53
CA VAL A 18 -5.42 1.61 -3.78
C VAL A 18 -4.13 2.39 -3.83
N LEU A 19 -3.00 1.70 -3.96
CA LEU A 19 -1.70 2.30 -4.25
C LEU A 19 -1.37 1.97 -5.70
N ASP A 20 -1.34 2.99 -6.53
CA ASP A 20 -0.87 2.90 -7.91
C ASP A 20 0.64 3.12 -7.96
N GLU A 21 1.31 2.52 -8.93
CA GLU A 21 2.78 2.49 -9.04
C GLU A 21 3.48 2.12 -7.72
N GLU A 22 3.05 1.04 -7.06
CA GLU A 22 3.49 0.67 -5.71
C GLU A 22 5.01 0.59 -5.54
N HIS A 23 5.73 0.27 -6.62
CA HIS A 23 7.17 0.14 -6.62
C HIS A 23 7.92 1.48 -6.47
N ASP A 24 7.23 2.61 -6.59
CA ASP A 24 7.83 3.94 -6.53
C ASP A 24 8.37 4.26 -5.11
N ASN A 25 9.66 4.60 -5.05
CA ASN A 25 10.33 5.05 -3.84
C ASN A 25 9.71 6.33 -3.24
N SER A 26 8.92 7.09 -4.01
CA SER A 26 8.16 8.24 -3.51
C SER A 26 7.19 7.87 -2.39
N TYR A 27 6.83 6.59 -2.23
CA TYR A 27 6.06 6.09 -1.10
C TYR A 27 6.85 5.93 0.20
N LYS A 28 8.18 6.01 0.17
CA LYS A 28 9.05 5.98 1.35
C LYS A 28 9.40 7.39 1.80
N GLN A 29 9.01 7.72 3.03
CA GLN A 29 9.37 8.97 3.68
C GLN A 29 10.69 8.78 4.45
N ASP A 30 11.77 9.42 3.96
CA ASP A 30 13.10 9.32 4.58
C ASP A 30 13.34 10.35 5.69
N VAL A 31 12.52 11.42 5.76
CA VAL A 31 12.58 12.46 6.79
C VAL A 31 11.62 12.13 7.93
N SER A 32 12.02 12.34 9.19
CA SER A 32 11.17 12.06 10.35
C SER A 32 9.85 12.84 10.32
N PRO A 33 8.69 12.19 10.61
CA PRO A 33 8.55 10.76 10.91
C PRO A 33 8.74 9.89 9.65
N LYS A 34 9.60 8.86 9.76
CA LYS A 34 9.89 7.95 8.65
C LYS A 34 8.82 6.87 8.56
N TYR A 35 8.30 6.63 7.37
CA TYR A 35 7.32 5.57 7.13
C TYR A 35 7.33 5.14 5.66
N HIS A 36 6.88 3.91 5.40
CA HIS A 36 6.54 3.45 4.06
C HIS A 36 5.02 3.49 3.89
N CYS A 37 4.52 4.13 2.83
CA CYS A 37 3.09 4.28 2.58
C CYS A 37 2.35 2.93 2.58
N ARG A 38 2.92 1.93 1.88
CA ARG A 38 2.44 0.53 1.88
C ARG A 38 2.20 -0.01 3.29
N ASP A 39 3.16 0.13 4.20
CA ASP A 39 3.06 -0.46 5.53
C ASP A 39 1.95 0.22 6.35
N VAL A 40 1.83 1.54 6.23
CA VAL A 40 0.72 2.30 6.84
C VAL A 40 -0.61 1.88 6.22
N ALA A 41 -0.68 1.68 4.90
CA ALA A 41 -1.88 1.22 4.22
C ALA A 41 -2.33 -0.14 4.73
N MET A 42 -1.40 -1.09 4.89
CA MET A 42 -1.69 -2.41 5.44
C MET A 42 -2.25 -2.33 6.86
N GLU A 43 -1.62 -1.53 7.71
CA GLU A 43 -2.06 -1.38 9.10
C GLU A 43 -3.41 -0.67 9.21
N ARG A 44 -3.63 0.38 8.40
CA ARG A 44 -4.93 1.04 8.32
C ARG A 44 -6.02 0.10 7.82
N ALA A 45 -5.72 -0.70 6.80
CA ALA A 45 -6.69 -1.66 6.29
C ALA A 45 -7.04 -2.74 7.31
N ARG A 46 -6.06 -3.20 8.09
CA ARG A 46 -6.28 -4.11 9.22
C ARG A 46 -7.22 -3.49 10.27
N HIS A 47 -7.00 -2.23 10.63
CA HIS A 47 -7.83 -1.53 11.61
C HIS A 47 -9.27 -1.27 11.12
N PHE A 48 -9.44 -0.89 9.86
CA PHE A 48 -10.75 -0.57 9.28
C PHE A 48 -11.47 -1.78 8.63
N HIS A 49 -10.87 -2.98 8.67
CA HIS A 49 -11.32 -4.15 7.90
C HIS A 49 -11.50 -3.83 6.40
N ALA A 50 -10.58 -3.03 5.86
CA ALA A 50 -10.54 -2.63 4.47
C ALA A 50 -9.70 -3.60 3.63
N LYS A 51 -9.80 -3.47 2.31
CA LYS A 51 -8.89 -4.13 1.36
C LYS A 51 -7.79 -3.16 0.91
N VAL A 52 -6.63 -3.70 0.56
CA VAL A 52 -5.53 -2.95 -0.07
C VAL A 52 -5.26 -3.57 -1.44
N VAL A 53 -5.20 -2.72 -2.46
CA VAL A 53 -4.80 -3.10 -3.81
C VAL A 53 -3.49 -2.39 -4.13
N LEU A 54 -2.49 -3.17 -4.54
CA LEU A 54 -1.18 -2.69 -4.95
C LEU A 54 -1.07 -2.84 -6.46
N GLY A 55 -1.23 -1.74 -7.19
CA GLY A 55 -1.09 -1.67 -8.64
C GLY A 55 0.36 -1.37 -9.02
N SER A 56 0.92 -2.14 -9.95
CA SER A 56 2.23 -1.85 -10.54
C SER A 56 2.42 -2.69 -11.79
N ALA A 57 2.91 -2.09 -12.89
CA ALA A 57 3.40 -2.84 -14.04
C ALA A 57 4.73 -3.55 -13.75
N THR A 58 5.50 -3.01 -12.81
CA THR A 58 6.82 -3.51 -12.38
C THR A 58 6.81 -3.64 -10.85
N PRO A 59 6.14 -4.67 -10.29
CA PRO A 59 5.99 -4.79 -8.84
C PRO A 59 7.37 -4.86 -8.15
N SER A 60 7.47 -4.26 -6.97
CA SER A 60 8.68 -4.39 -6.15
C SER A 60 8.97 -5.87 -5.85
N LEU A 61 10.25 -6.23 -5.73
CA LEU A 61 10.66 -7.62 -5.47
C LEU A 61 10.00 -8.16 -4.21
N ASP A 62 9.87 -7.35 -3.17
CA ASP A 62 9.23 -7.73 -1.91
C ASP A 62 7.73 -8.01 -2.07
N THR A 63 7.00 -7.12 -2.77
CA THR A 63 5.57 -7.32 -3.06
C THR A 63 5.35 -8.56 -3.90
N TYR A 64 6.15 -8.75 -4.96
CA TYR A 64 6.04 -9.91 -5.83
C TYR A 64 6.38 -11.22 -5.10
N ALA A 65 7.46 -11.24 -4.31
CA ALA A 65 7.85 -12.40 -3.51
C ALA A 65 6.79 -12.77 -2.47
N ARG A 66 6.17 -11.78 -1.82
CA ARG A 66 5.03 -12.00 -0.91
C ARG A 66 3.83 -12.58 -1.62
N ALA A 67 3.54 -12.11 -2.84
CA ALA A 67 2.45 -12.64 -3.64
C ALA A 67 2.72 -14.09 -4.06
N LYS A 68 3.95 -14.42 -4.52
CA LYS A 68 4.35 -15.79 -4.82
C LYS A 68 4.33 -16.74 -3.61
N LYS A 69 4.53 -16.22 -2.40
CA LYS A 69 4.42 -16.99 -1.15
C LYS A 69 2.97 -17.12 -0.64
N GLY A 70 1.98 -16.58 -1.34
CA GLY A 70 0.57 -16.58 -0.91
C GLY A 70 0.26 -15.66 0.28
N VAL A 71 1.19 -14.77 0.64
CA VAL A 71 0.94 -13.72 1.65
C VAL A 71 0.03 -12.65 1.07
N TYR A 72 0.25 -12.31 -0.20
CA TYR A 72 -0.64 -11.46 -1.00
C TYR A 72 -1.27 -12.31 -2.10
N GLU A 73 -2.46 -11.91 -2.55
CA GLU A 73 -3.07 -12.47 -3.74
C GLU A 73 -2.47 -11.79 -4.97
N LEU A 74 -1.83 -12.58 -5.84
CA LEU A 74 -1.33 -12.10 -7.13
C LEU A 74 -2.47 -12.15 -8.14
N VAL A 75 -2.77 -11.01 -8.76
CA VAL A 75 -3.73 -10.91 -9.86
C VAL A 75 -2.97 -10.49 -11.11
N GLU A 76 -3.07 -11.28 -12.18
CA GLU A 76 -2.47 -11.03 -13.49
C GLU A 76 -3.61 -10.82 -14.51
N LEU A 77 -3.39 -9.93 -15.50
CA LEU A 77 -4.35 -9.63 -16.57
C LEU A 77 -4.01 -10.41 -17.85
#